data_AF-A0A945H768-F1
#
_entry.id   AF-A0A945H768-F1
#
_cell.length_a   1.000
_cell.length_b   1.000
_cell.length_c   1.000
_cell.angle_alpha   90.00
_cell.angle_beta   90.00
_cell.angle_gamma   90.00
#
_symmetry.space_group_name_H-M   'P 1'
#
loop_
_entity.id
_entity.type
_entity.pdbx_description
1 polymer ?
#
loop_
_entity_poly.entity_id
_entity_poly.type
_entity_poly.pdbx_seq_one_letter_code
_entity_poly.pdbx_strand_id
1 'polypeptide(L)'
;MNKIISFLLPLLLLATLSGCSSTTEKMVSLSISSQPGEADIYIDGKLKGITPSRKGEALTISLPEGDYKLDSIKPTNRGENEFYSSQLVSVSGNNQIQLSLKLNKRKSAVFRQKLLEQTGNQIHEPEMVTIPAGVFTMGCITGIECVNNEYPPHKVNINEFRLSKYELTFEHWDACVAQNGCDHYPEDSNWGRGNRPVFDVSWNDAQQYIRWINLKTGKKYRLPTESEWEYAVRAGTTTPVYTGSCLSTEMANYDGDLPLKGCDKGIDRKMTLEVGSFPPNNWGLHDMYGNVWEWTQDCWIRHYNDAPTDGSAFFFEDCPRRVLRGGAFNYRGHHNRSAIRYDYLPSIRLRNLGFRLAL
;
A
#
# COMPACT_ATOMS: atom_id res chain seq x y z
N MET A 1 10.67 -54.56 62.42
CA MET A 1 10.45 -54.43 63.87
C MET A 1 9.99 -53.00 64.15
N ASN A 2 9.03 -52.83 65.06
CA ASN A 2 8.42 -51.58 65.59
C ASN A 2 7.53 -50.81 64.57
N LYS A 3 6.19 -50.83 64.57
CA LYS A 3 5.08 -50.93 65.55
C LYS A 3 4.75 -49.60 66.25
N ILE A 4 3.43 -49.27 66.20
CA ILE A 4 2.59 -48.37 67.04
C ILE A 4 2.74 -46.85 66.72
N ILE A 5 1.75 -45.92 66.68
CA ILE A 5 0.44 -45.70 67.34
C ILE A 5 -0.49 -44.80 66.47
N SER A 6 -1.79 -45.12 66.54
CA SER A 6 -3.01 -44.41 66.10
C SER A 6 -3.27 -43.09 66.82
N PHE A 7 -3.80 -42.05 66.14
CA PHE A 7 -4.85 -41.20 66.72
C PHE A 7 -5.78 -40.62 65.63
N LEU A 8 -7.07 -40.97 65.74
CA LEU A 8 -8.21 -40.38 65.03
C LEU A 8 -8.63 -39.07 65.73
N LEU A 9 -8.92 -38.03 64.94
CA LEU A 9 -9.84 -36.94 65.29
C LEU A 9 -10.72 -36.64 64.06
N PRO A 10 -12.06 -36.52 64.19
CA PRO A 10 -12.90 -36.09 63.09
C PRO A 10 -12.96 -34.55 63.09
N LEU A 11 -12.45 -33.92 62.03
CA LEU A 11 -12.68 -32.50 61.77
C LEU A 11 -14.00 -32.36 61.00
N LEU A 12 -15.04 -31.87 61.67
CA LEU A 12 -16.27 -31.42 61.04
C LEU A 12 -15.94 -30.19 60.17
N LEU A 13 -15.87 -30.35 58.86
CA LEU A 13 -15.86 -29.22 57.92
C LEU A 13 -17.32 -28.84 57.63
N LEU A 14 -17.79 -27.74 58.21
CA LEU A 14 -18.96 -27.03 57.68
C LEU A 14 -18.57 -26.47 56.31
N ALA A 15 -19.05 -27.10 55.25
CA ALA A 15 -19.06 -26.51 53.92
C ALA A 15 -20.08 -25.35 53.92
N THR A 16 -19.59 -24.13 54.15
CA THR A 16 -20.33 -22.93 53.79
C THR A 16 -20.45 -22.93 52.27
N LEU A 17 -21.67 -23.14 51.76
CA LEU A 17 -22.03 -22.88 50.37
C LEU A 17 -21.72 -21.41 50.07
N SER A 18 -20.56 -21.15 49.48
CA SER A 18 -20.25 -19.89 48.85
C SER A 18 -21.23 -19.71 47.70
N GLY A 19 -22.18 -18.80 47.88
CA GLY A 19 -23.14 -18.45 46.84
C GLY A 19 -22.41 -18.08 45.55
N CYS A 20 -22.76 -18.76 44.46
CA CYS A 20 -22.51 -18.26 43.12
C CYS A 20 -23.19 -16.90 42.99
N SER A 21 -22.41 -15.83 43.08
CA SER A 21 -22.82 -14.52 42.56
C SER A 21 -22.87 -14.66 41.04
N SER A 22 -24.06 -14.88 40.48
CA SER A 22 -24.29 -14.72 39.06
C SER A 22 -24.27 -13.22 38.77
N THR A 23 -23.10 -12.68 38.41
CA THR A 23 -23.04 -11.37 37.76
C THR A 23 -23.83 -11.48 36.46
N THR A 24 -25.02 -10.89 36.43
CA THR A 24 -25.82 -10.76 35.21
C THR A 24 -25.01 -9.90 34.24
N GLU A 25 -24.40 -10.53 33.23
CA GLU A 25 -23.74 -9.81 32.14
C GLU A 25 -24.76 -8.87 31.50
N LYS A 26 -24.44 -7.58 31.48
CA LYS A 26 -25.30 -6.57 30.89
C LYS A 26 -25.28 -6.74 29.38
N MET A 27 -26.42 -7.10 28.82
CA MET A 27 -26.60 -7.27 27.38
C MET A 27 -26.97 -5.93 26.73
N VAL A 28 -26.30 -5.60 25.63
CA VAL A 28 -26.53 -4.42 24.80
C VAL A 28 -27.06 -4.86 23.44
N SER A 29 -28.06 -4.15 22.93
CA SER A 29 -28.64 -4.40 21.61
C SER A 29 -27.85 -3.68 20.52
N LEU A 30 -27.40 -4.40 19.50
CA LEU A 30 -26.65 -3.87 18.37
C LEU A 30 -27.52 -3.98 17.11
N SER A 31 -27.98 -2.84 16.60
CA SER A 31 -28.79 -2.74 15.37
C SER A 31 -27.89 -2.39 14.18
N ILE A 32 -27.76 -3.33 13.24
CA ILE A 32 -26.78 -3.26 12.15
C ILE A 32 -27.51 -3.23 10.81
N SER A 33 -27.18 -2.22 10.00
CA SER A 33 -27.57 -2.13 8.60
C SER A 33 -26.33 -2.06 7.71
N SER A 34 -26.43 -2.47 6.44
CA SER A 34 -25.33 -2.37 5.49
C SER A 34 -25.77 -1.84 4.14
N GLN A 35 -24.83 -1.28 3.39
CA GLN A 35 -25.02 -0.86 2.01
C GLN A 35 -23.88 -1.43 1.13
N PRO A 36 -24.18 -2.36 0.20
CA PRO A 36 -25.49 -2.99 -0.04
C PRO A 36 -26.00 -3.82 1.16
N GLY A 37 -27.33 -3.95 1.28
CA GLY A 37 -27.99 -4.84 2.26
C GLY A 37 -27.81 -6.31 1.91
N GLU A 38 -28.37 -7.24 2.69
CA GLU A 38 -28.16 -8.70 2.55
C GLU A 38 -26.69 -9.13 2.70
N ALA A 39 -25.97 -8.54 3.65
CA ALA A 39 -24.64 -8.95 4.03
C ALA A 39 -24.68 -9.85 5.28
N ASP A 40 -23.92 -10.93 5.25
CA ASP A 40 -23.65 -11.78 6.40
C ASP A 40 -22.88 -10.97 7.45
N ILE A 41 -23.30 -11.06 8.70
CA ILE A 41 -22.66 -10.39 9.85
C ILE A 41 -21.98 -11.44 10.72
N TYR A 42 -20.68 -11.28 10.92
CA TYR A 42 -19.86 -12.09 11.81
C TYR A 42 -19.38 -11.24 12.98
N ILE A 43 -19.50 -11.80 14.19
CA ILE A 43 -18.95 -11.24 15.42
C ILE A 43 -17.89 -12.22 15.92
N ASP A 44 -16.64 -11.77 16.01
CA ASP A 44 -15.47 -12.59 16.33
C ASP A 44 -15.42 -13.88 15.52
N GLY A 45 -15.67 -13.75 14.21
CA GLY A 45 -15.65 -14.86 13.25
C GLY A 45 -16.88 -15.78 13.29
N LYS A 46 -17.86 -15.54 14.15
CA LYS A 46 -19.10 -16.34 14.22
C LYS A 46 -20.24 -15.63 13.51
N LEU A 47 -20.89 -16.30 12.55
CA LEU A 47 -22.08 -15.79 11.86
C LEU A 47 -23.20 -15.53 12.88
N LYS A 48 -23.76 -14.33 12.85
CA LYS A 48 -24.87 -13.91 13.72
C LYS A 48 -26.17 -13.66 12.97
N GLY A 49 -26.10 -13.40 11.68
CA GLY A 49 -27.29 -13.18 10.84
C GLY A 49 -26.94 -12.44 9.56
N ILE A 50 -27.98 -11.97 8.88
CA ILE A 50 -27.89 -11.29 7.59
C ILE A 50 -28.59 -9.94 7.74
N THR A 51 -27.97 -8.86 7.29
CA THR A 51 -28.62 -7.54 7.28
C THR A 51 -29.80 -7.53 6.31
N PRO A 52 -30.90 -6.82 6.60
CA PRO A 52 -32.03 -6.71 5.67
C PRO A 52 -31.66 -6.09 4.31
N SER A 53 -32.50 -6.37 3.30
CA SER A 53 -32.37 -5.79 1.95
C SER A 53 -33.00 -4.40 1.84
N ARG A 54 -34.01 -4.11 2.66
CA ARG A 54 -34.78 -2.87 2.63
C ARG A 54 -34.07 -1.76 3.40
N LYS A 55 -34.05 -0.56 2.80
CA LYS A 55 -33.50 0.65 3.43
C LYS A 55 -34.30 0.99 4.68
N GLY A 56 -33.62 1.20 5.80
CA GLY A 56 -34.21 1.54 7.09
C GLY A 56 -34.47 0.35 8.02
N GLU A 57 -34.30 -0.89 7.53
CA GLU A 57 -34.33 -2.09 8.37
C GLU A 57 -32.91 -2.45 8.86
N ALA A 58 -32.81 -3.09 10.03
CA ALA A 58 -31.55 -3.49 10.64
C ALA A 58 -31.65 -4.90 11.27
N LEU A 59 -30.53 -5.63 11.23
CA LEU A 59 -30.34 -6.85 12.02
C LEU A 59 -30.06 -6.46 13.47
N THR A 60 -30.81 -7.01 14.42
CA THR A 60 -30.58 -6.75 15.85
C THR A 60 -29.92 -7.95 16.51
N ILE A 61 -28.78 -7.73 17.17
CA ILE A 61 -28.01 -8.75 17.90
C ILE A 61 -27.83 -8.28 19.34
N SER A 62 -28.03 -9.15 20.33
CA SER A 62 -27.67 -8.82 21.72
C SER A 62 -26.31 -9.39 22.08
N LEU A 63 -25.41 -8.56 22.60
CA LEU A 63 -24.06 -8.93 23.03
C LEU A 63 -23.78 -8.39 24.44
N PRO A 64 -22.95 -9.07 25.25
CA PRO A 64 -22.41 -8.48 26.47
C PRO A 64 -21.61 -7.20 26.18
N GLU A 65 -21.36 -6.40 27.21
CA GLU A 65 -20.39 -5.31 27.09
C GLU A 65 -18.99 -5.86 26.81
N GLY A 66 -18.26 -5.25 25.87
CA GLY A 66 -16.95 -5.69 25.45
C GLY A 66 -16.55 -5.15 24.07
N ASP A 67 -15.30 -5.41 23.68
CA ASP A 67 -14.79 -5.08 22.35
C ASP A 67 -14.91 -6.28 21.43
N TYR A 68 -15.51 -6.09 20.26
CA TYR A 68 -15.78 -7.15 19.30
C TYR A 68 -15.22 -6.79 17.94
N LYS A 69 -14.73 -7.79 17.21
CA LYS A 69 -14.46 -7.65 15.78
C LYS A 69 -15.74 -7.94 15.00
N LEU A 70 -16.18 -6.96 14.22
CA LEU A 70 -17.32 -7.06 13.35
C LEU A 70 -16.87 -7.15 11.89
N ASP A 71 -17.18 -8.28 11.25
CA ASP A 71 -16.97 -8.50 9.81
C ASP A 71 -18.33 -8.58 9.10
N SER A 72 -18.46 -7.90 7.96
CA SER A 72 -19.67 -7.95 7.11
C SER A 72 -19.29 -8.34 5.69
N ILE A 73 -19.92 -9.40 5.16
CA ILE A 73 -19.58 -9.99 3.86
C ILE A 73 -20.85 -10.16 3.02
N LYS A 74 -20.85 -9.66 1.79
CA LYS A 74 -21.86 -9.98 0.78
C LYS A 74 -21.19 -10.54 -0.48
N PRO A 75 -21.31 -11.85 -0.77
CA PRO A 75 -20.78 -12.43 -2.01
C PRO A 75 -21.42 -11.80 -3.25
N THR A 76 -20.68 -11.75 -4.36
CA THR A 76 -21.25 -11.42 -5.68
C THR A 76 -21.58 -12.69 -6.46
N ASN A 77 -22.54 -12.62 -7.39
CA ASN A 77 -23.06 -13.78 -8.14
C ASN A 77 -22.00 -14.60 -8.91
N ARG A 78 -20.83 -14.02 -9.22
CA ARG A 78 -19.74 -14.70 -9.92
C ARG A 78 -18.68 -15.29 -8.98
N GLY A 79 -18.81 -15.12 -7.66
CA GLY A 79 -17.92 -15.69 -6.65
C GLY A 79 -16.50 -15.12 -6.59
N GLU A 80 -16.02 -14.39 -7.60
CA GLU A 80 -14.67 -13.79 -7.62
C GLU A 80 -14.55 -12.53 -6.76
N ASN A 81 -15.64 -11.81 -6.57
CA ASN A 81 -15.69 -10.59 -5.78
C ASN A 81 -16.70 -10.72 -4.64
N GLU A 82 -16.50 -9.94 -3.59
CA GLU A 82 -17.43 -9.77 -2.48
C GLU A 82 -17.46 -8.29 -2.06
N PHE A 83 -18.56 -7.85 -1.46
CA PHE A 83 -18.57 -6.62 -0.68
C PHE A 83 -18.18 -6.94 0.76
N TYR A 84 -17.34 -6.10 1.35
CA TYR A 84 -16.76 -6.35 2.65
C TYR A 84 -16.65 -5.08 3.51
N SER A 85 -16.76 -5.25 4.82
CA SER A 85 -16.32 -4.28 5.83
C SER A 85 -15.80 -5.02 7.08
N SER A 86 -14.80 -4.45 7.74
CA SER A 86 -14.25 -4.93 9.03
C SER A 86 -14.02 -3.74 9.94
N GLN A 87 -14.48 -3.84 11.19
CA GLN A 87 -14.22 -2.81 12.20
C GLN A 87 -14.22 -3.43 13.60
N LEU A 88 -13.43 -2.83 14.49
CA LEU A 88 -13.54 -3.08 15.93
C LEU A 88 -14.69 -2.22 16.48
N VAL A 89 -15.57 -2.83 17.26
CA VAL A 89 -16.74 -2.20 17.85
C VAL A 89 -16.69 -2.39 19.35
N SER A 90 -16.60 -1.28 20.08
CA SER A 90 -16.77 -1.26 21.53
C SER A 90 -18.25 -1.23 21.89
N VAL A 91 -18.74 -2.32 22.47
CA VAL A 91 -20.11 -2.44 22.97
C VAL A 91 -20.10 -2.06 24.45
N SER A 92 -20.57 -0.85 24.76
CA SER A 92 -20.67 -0.35 26.14
C SER A 92 -21.80 0.67 26.28
N GLY A 93 -22.31 0.88 27.50
CA GLY A 93 -23.22 1.98 27.77
C GLY A 93 -24.68 1.70 27.40
N ASN A 94 -25.35 2.63 26.70
CA ASN A 94 -26.81 2.63 26.48
C ASN A 94 -27.31 1.30 25.89
N ASN A 95 -28.55 0.93 26.23
CA ASN A 95 -29.18 -0.34 25.87
C ASN A 95 -29.22 -0.65 24.35
N GLN A 96 -28.84 0.28 23.47
CA GLN A 96 -28.82 0.10 22.02
C GLN A 96 -27.70 0.89 21.31
N ILE A 97 -26.99 0.24 20.38
CA ILE A 97 -25.98 0.82 19.47
C ILE A 97 -26.47 0.62 18.03
N GLN A 98 -26.40 1.64 17.19
CA GLN A 98 -26.75 1.54 15.77
C GLN A 98 -25.51 1.66 14.88
N LEU A 99 -25.34 0.70 13.98
CA LEU A 99 -24.24 0.66 13.02
C LEU A 99 -24.77 0.66 11.58
N SER A 100 -24.22 1.54 10.76
CA SER A 100 -24.49 1.63 9.33
C SER A 100 -23.21 1.35 8.56
N LEU A 101 -23.10 0.15 7.99
CA LEU A 101 -21.89 -0.32 7.33
C LEU A 101 -21.90 0.06 5.85
N LYS A 102 -20.88 0.79 5.41
CA LYS A 102 -20.57 0.92 3.98
C LYS A 102 -19.63 -0.21 3.59
N LEU A 103 -20.06 -1.07 2.68
CA LEU A 103 -19.24 -2.19 2.22
C LEU A 103 -18.48 -1.80 0.96
N ASN A 104 -17.22 -2.20 0.89
CA ASN A 104 -16.36 -1.97 -0.26
C ASN A 104 -16.14 -3.27 -1.02
N LYS A 105 -16.08 -3.20 -2.35
CA LYS A 105 -15.85 -4.38 -3.19
C LYS A 105 -14.38 -4.80 -3.09
N ARG A 106 -14.12 -6.09 -2.87
CA ARG A 106 -12.79 -6.71 -2.90
C ARG A 106 -12.83 -8.11 -3.54
N LYS A 107 -11.66 -8.74 -3.68
CA LYS A 107 -11.57 -10.15 -4.08
C LYS A 107 -12.05 -11.08 -2.98
N SER A 108 -12.84 -12.09 -3.37
CA SER A 108 -13.44 -13.01 -2.42
C SER A 108 -12.42 -13.90 -1.72
N ALA A 109 -12.78 -14.47 -0.58
CA ALA A 109 -11.95 -15.48 0.08
C ALA A 109 -11.61 -16.66 -0.86
N VAL A 110 -12.57 -17.09 -1.70
CA VAL A 110 -12.36 -18.17 -2.69
C VAL A 110 -11.35 -17.75 -3.76
N PHE A 111 -11.45 -16.51 -4.27
CA PHE A 111 -10.47 -16.00 -5.23
C PHE A 111 -9.07 -15.93 -4.62
N ARG A 112 -8.97 -15.38 -3.40
CA ARG A 112 -7.70 -15.26 -2.68
C ARG A 112 -7.07 -16.62 -2.42
N GLN A 113 -7.86 -17.63 -2.06
CA GLN A 113 -7.39 -19.00 -1.88
C GLN A 113 -6.80 -19.57 -3.18
N LYS A 114 -7.49 -19.39 -4.32
CA LYS A 114 -6.95 -19.80 -5.63
C LYS A 114 -5.66 -19.05 -5.98
N LEU A 115 -5.59 -17.76 -5.67
CA LEU A 115 -4.39 -16.96 -5.92
C LEU A 115 -3.23 -17.44 -5.04
N LEU A 116 -3.47 -17.75 -3.76
CA LEU A 116 -2.47 -18.35 -2.86
C LEU A 116 -1.95 -19.70 -3.37
N GLU A 117 -2.81 -20.51 -3.97
CA GLU A 117 -2.41 -21.79 -4.59
C GLU A 117 -1.50 -21.58 -5.81
N GLN A 118 -1.65 -20.46 -6.51
CA GLN A 118 -0.83 -20.11 -7.67
C GLN A 118 0.49 -19.44 -7.29
N THR A 119 0.47 -18.49 -6.34
CA THR A 119 1.65 -17.71 -5.93
C THR A 119 2.44 -18.37 -4.82
N GLY A 120 1.85 -19.34 -4.12
CA GLY A 120 2.41 -19.89 -2.90
C GLY A 120 2.22 -18.96 -1.69
N ASN A 121 2.66 -19.45 -0.52
CA ASN A 121 2.59 -18.69 0.72
C ASN A 121 3.88 -17.91 1.05
N GLN A 122 4.90 -18.05 0.19
CA GLN A 122 6.18 -17.38 0.40
C GLN A 122 6.05 -15.89 0.07
N ILE A 123 6.75 -15.08 0.86
CA ILE A 123 6.80 -13.64 0.67
C ILE A 123 8.11 -13.33 -0.03
N HIS A 124 8.00 -12.88 -1.27
CA HIS A 124 9.12 -12.39 -2.06
C HIS A 124 9.30 -10.91 -1.73
N GLU A 125 10.37 -10.59 -1.01
CA GLU A 125 10.74 -9.20 -0.74
C GLU A 125 11.42 -8.59 -1.97
N PRO A 126 11.20 -7.30 -2.26
CA PRO A 126 11.88 -6.65 -3.36
C PRO A 126 13.40 -6.65 -3.14
N GLU A 127 14.17 -6.88 -4.21
CA GLU A 127 15.62 -6.68 -4.19
C GLU A 127 15.93 -5.21 -3.89
N MET A 128 16.83 -4.97 -2.93
CA MET A 128 17.15 -3.63 -2.45
C MET A 128 18.60 -3.27 -2.78
N VAL A 129 18.80 -2.02 -3.22
CA VAL A 129 20.10 -1.43 -3.52
C VAL A 129 20.43 -0.41 -2.43
N THR A 130 21.64 -0.47 -1.86
CA THR A 130 22.14 0.56 -0.94
C THR A 130 22.52 1.82 -1.70
N ILE A 131 21.90 2.92 -1.33
CA ILE A 131 22.14 4.25 -1.89
C ILE A 131 23.02 5.03 -0.91
N PRO A 132 24.22 5.45 -1.31
CA PRO A 132 25.18 6.06 -0.38
C PRO A 132 24.68 7.39 0.16
N ALA A 133 25.10 7.77 1.37
CA ALA A 133 24.87 9.12 1.85
C ALA A 133 25.59 10.16 0.97
N GLY A 134 25.03 11.36 0.86
CA GLY A 134 25.69 12.44 0.14
C GLY A 134 24.85 13.72 0.02
N VAL A 135 25.38 14.68 -0.73
CA VAL A 135 24.71 15.96 -0.98
C VAL A 135 24.56 16.14 -2.48
N PHE A 136 23.35 16.50 -2.92
CA PHE A 136 23.10 16.79 -4.33
C PHE A 136 22.30 18.07 -4.52
N THR A 137 22.21 18.53 -5.77
CA THR A 137 21.31 19.61 -6.14
C THR A 137 20.02 18.99 -6.68
N MET A 138 18.91 19.19 -5.97
CA MET A 138 17.56 18.77 -6.39
C MET A 138 16.91 19.85 -7.26
N GLY A 139 16.12 19.46 -8.26
CA GLY A 139 15.44 20.35 -9.19
C GLY A 139 16.15 20.48 -10.55
N CYS A 140 15.68 21.41 -11.39
CA CYS A 140 16.18 21.51 -12.77
C CYS A 140 17.48 22.33 -12.88
N ILE A 141 18.62 21.65 -13.08
CA ILE A 141 19.96 22.26 -13.03
C ILE A 141 20.36 22.90 -14.37
N THR A 142 20.05 22.27 -15.50
CA THR A 142 20.62 22.64 -16.81
C THR A 142 19.78 23.61 -17.63
N GLY A 143 18.54 23.91 -17.21
CA GLY A 143 17.61 24.72 -18.02
C GLY A 143 16.92 23.95 -19.16
N ILE A 144 17.28 22.68 -19.41
CA ILE A 144 16.75 21.89 -20.53
C ILE A 144 15.34 21.40 -20.19
N GLU A 145 14.36 21.95 -20.92
CA GLU A 145 12.92 21.60 -20.81
C GLU A 145 12.39 21.63 -19.38
N CYS A 146 12.95 22.51 -18.54
CA CYS A 146 12.50 22.66 -17.16
C CYS A 146 11.07 23.22 -17.11
N VAL A 147 10.32 22.79 -16.11
CA VAL A 147 9.02 23.37 -15.79
C VAL A 147 9.06 24.07 -14.43
N ASN A 148 8.17 25.04 -14.22
CA ASN A 148 8.26 25.97 -13.09
C ASN A 148 8.27 25.29 -11.70
N ASN A 149 7.67 24.10 -11.56
CA ASN A 149 7.60 23.35 -10.31
C ASN A 149 8.90 22.59 -9.97
N GLU A 150 9.90 22.62 -10.84
CA GLU A 150 11.24 22.05 -10.65
C GLU A 150 12.24 23.07 -10.06
N TYR A 151 11.75 24.26 -9.72
CA TYR A 151 12.54 25.38 -9.20
C TYR A 151 12.19 25.72 -7.74
N PRO A 152 13.12 26.36 -7.02
CA PRO A 152 14.53 26.55 -7.40
C PRO A 152 15.36 25.28 -7.20
N PRO A 153 16.45 25.09 -7.98
CA PRO A 153 17.48 24.12 -7.64
C PRO A 153 18.07 24.42 -6.27
N HIS A 154 18.15 23.43 -5.40
CA HIS A 154 18.58 23.59 -4.01
C HIS A 154 19.39 22.38 -3.54
N LYS A 155 20.22 22.58 -2.51
CA LYS A 155 21.03 21.49 -1.93
C LYS A 155 20.20 20.67 -0.96
N VAL A 156 20.32 19.35 -1.07
CA VAL A 156 19.69 18.41 -0.14
C VAL A 156 20.75 17.41 0.35
N ASN A 157 20.80 17.21 1.65
CA ASN A 157 21.61 16.19 2.31
C ASN A 157 20.79 14.91 2.40
N ILE A 158 21.31 13.81 1.87
CA ILE A 158 20.67 12.49 1.88
C ILE A 158 21.49 11.56 2.77
N ASN A 159 20.84 10.94 3.74
CA ASN A 159 21.43 9.85 4.51
C ASN A 159 21.47 8.58 3.67
N GLU A 160 22.33 7.63 4.03
CA GLU A 160 22.29 6.30 3.41
C GLU A 160 20.93 5.66 3.65
N PHE A 161 20.36 5.07 2.61
CA PHE A 161 19.12 4.32 2.65
C PHE A 161 19.17 3.20 1.62
N ARG A 162 18.16 2.33 1.62
CA ARG A 162 18.00 1.34 0.56
C ARG A 162 16.77 1.65 -0.30
N LEU A 163 16.89 1.48 -1.60
CA LEU A 163 15.80 1.63 -2.56
C LEU A 163 15.61 0.33 -3.33
N SER A 164 14.37 -0.05 -3.61
CA SER A 164 14.11 -1.24 -4.41
C SER A 164 14.70 -1.05 -5.80
N LYS A 165 15.43 -2.08 -6.24
CA LYS A 165 16.16 -2.10 -7.50
C LYS A 165 15.27 -1.80 -8.70
N TYR A 166 14.05 -2.32 -8.60
CA TYR A 166 12.99 -2.23 -9.59
C TYR A 166 11.76 -1.54 -8.97
N GLU A 167 10.83 -1.15 -9.84
CA GLU A 167 9.45 -0.90 -9.46
C GLU A 167 8.85 -2.16 -8.80
N LEU A 168 7.86 -1.99 -7.92
CA LEU A 168 7.14 -3.13 -7.36
C LEU A 168 6.37 -3.85 -8.48
N THR A 169 6.39 -5.18 -8.50
CA THR A 169 5.84 -6.00 -9.59
C THR A 169 4.44 -6.53 -9.26
N PHE A 170 3.73 -7.03 -10.27
CA PHE A 170 2.47 -7.75 -10.06
C PHE A 170 2.66 -9.00 -9.20
N GLU A 171 3.78 -9.72 -9.30
CA GLU A 171 4.07 -10.86 -8.43
C GLU A 171 4.08 -10.46 -6.95
N HIS A 172 4.78 -9.37 -6.62
CA HIS A 172 4.78 -8.82 -5.27
C HIS A 172 3.36 -8.45 -4.81
N TRP A 173 2.61 -7.74 -5.67
CA TRP A 173 1.25 -7.30 -5.35
C TRP A 173 0.26 -8.45 -5.15
N ASP A 174 0.36 -9.48 -5.98
CA ASP A 174 -0.53 -10.64 -5.96
C ASP A 174 -0.38 -11.42 -4.66
N ALA A 175 0.84 -11.54 -4.12
CA ALA A 175 1.05 -12.10 -2.79
C ALA A 175 0.31 -11.30 -1.69
N CYS A 176 0.29 -9.97 -1.78
CA CYS A 176 -0.45 -9.12 -0.85
C CYS A 176 -1.96 -9.36 -0.92
N VAL A 177 -2.52 -9.43 -2.14
CA VAL A 177 -3.96 -9.69 -2.34
C VAL A 177 -4.33 -11.10 -1.86
N ALA A 178 -3.52 -12.09 -2.22
CA ALA A 178 -3.70 -13.49 -1.86
C ALA A 178 -3.76 -13.65 -0.33
N GLN A 179 -2.87 -12.98 0.40
CA GLN A 179 -2.81 -12.99 1.86
C GLN A 179 -3.72 -11.96 2.55
N ASN A 180 -4.68 -11.37 1.82
CA ASN A 180 -5.64 -10.40 2.36
C ASN A 180 -5.01 -9.13 2.97
N GLY A 181 -3.82 -8.74 2.50
CA GLY A 181 -3.16 -7.49 2.87
C GLY A 181 -3.55 -6.30 2.01
N CYS A 182 -3.99 -6.56 0.77
CA CYS A 182 -4.36 -5.56 -0.23
C CYS A 182 -5.76 -5.85 -0.77
N ASP A 183 -6.67 -4.88 -0.70
CA ASP A 183 -8.06 -5.06 -1.16
C ASP A 183 -8.22 -4.90 -2.67
N HIS A 184 -7.37 -4.09 -3.29
CA HIS A 184 -7.42 -3.81 -4.72
C HIS A 184 -6.62 -4.85 -5.52
N TYR A 185 -7.25 -5.41 -6.56
CA TYR A 185 -6.60 -6.29 -7.53
C TYR A 185 -6.67 -5.61 -8.90
N PRO A 186 -5.60 -4.88 -9.32
CA PRO A 186 -5.58 -4.14 -10.57
C PRO A 186 -5.60 -5.08 -11.78
N GLU A 187 -6.28 -4.66 -12.85
CA GLU A 187 -6.23 -5.35 -14.14
C GLU A 187 -4.87 -5.15 -14.80
N ASP A 188 -4.37 -6.16 -15.51
CA ASP A 188 -3.05 -6.14 -16.15
C ASP A 188 -3.08 -5.57 -17.58
N SER A 189 -4.21 -4.98 -17.99
CA SER A 189 -4.43 -4.48 -19.35
C SER A 189 -4.24 -5.51 -20.48
N ASN A 190 -4.26 -6.80 -20.18
CA ASN A 190 -3.83 -7.90 -21.07
C ASN A 190 -2.36 -7.83 -21.50
N TRP A 191 -1.51 -7.11 -20.75
CA TRP A 191 -0.06 -7.09 -20.99
C TRP A 191 0.68 -8.20 -20.23
N GLY A 192 -0.01 -8.85 -19.30
CA GLY A 192 0.55 -9.87 -18.42
C GLY A 192 0.91 -9.31 -17.03
N ARG A 193 0.97 -10.24 -16.07
CA ARG A 193 1.34 -10.00 -14.66
C ARG A 193 2.80 -10.42 -14.43
N GLY A 194 3.11 -10.97 -13.25
CA GLY A 194 4.46 -11.46 -12.91
C GLY A 194 5.45 -10.31 -12.70
N ASN A 195 6.58 -10.35 -13.41
CA ASN A 195 7.69 -9.39 -13.29
C ASN A 195 7.44 -8.00 -13.91
N ARG A 196 6.24 -7.75 -14.44
CA ARG A 196 5.85 -6.41 -14.87
C ARG A 196 5.56 -5.52 -13.65
N PRO A 197 5.83 -4.21 -13.73
CA PRO A 197 5.50 -3.30 -12.63
C PRO A 197 3.99 -3.35 -12.37
N VAL A 198 3.60 -3.43 -11.11
CA VAL A 198 2.20 -3.22 -10.75
C VAL A 198 1.86 -1.77 -11.05
N PHE A 199 0.78 -1.57 -11.80
CA PHE A 199 0.20 -0.26 -12.09
C PHE A 199 -1.28 -0.27 -11.72
N ASP A 200 -1.96 0.85 -11.95
CA ASP A 200 -3.36 1.05 -11.54
C ASP A 200 -3.51 0.93 -10.01
N VAL A 201 -2.48 1.36 -9.28
CA VAL A 201 -2.45 1.40 -7.82
C VAL A 201 -2.33 2.85 -7.34
N SER A 202 -3.13 3.19 -6.34
CA SER A 202 -3.10 4.53 -5.75
C SER A 202 -2.07 4.62 -4.64
N TRP A 203 -1.74 5.83 -4.22
CA TRP A 203 -0.90 6.05 -3.04
C TRP A 203 -1.48 5.35 -1.80
N ASN A 204 -2.80 5.41 -1.62
CA ASN A 204 -3.51 4.72 -0.53
C ASN A 204 -3.40 3.20 -0.62
N ASP A 205 -3.36 2.63 -1.82
CA ASP A 205 -3.14 1.20 -2.03
C ASP A 205 -1.70 0.83 -1.70
N ALA A 206 -0.72 1.63 -2.13
CA ALA A 206 0.69 1.43 -1.78
C ALA A 206 0.90 1.41 -0.26
N GLN A 207 0.20 2.26 0.50
CA GLN A 207 0.24 2.22 1.96
C GLN A 207 -0.33 0.92 2.56
N GLN A 208 -1.34 0.30 1.94
CA GLN A 208 -1.83 -1.03 2.37
C GLN A 208 -0.74 -2.09 2.18
N TYR A 209 -0.10 -2.09 1.00
CA TYR A 209 1.02 -2.99 0.71
C TYR A 209 2.16 -2.80 1.72
N ILE A 210 2.55 -1.56 1.99
CA ILE A 210 3.60 -1.21 2.96
C ILE A 210 3.28 -1.73 4.36
N ARG A 211 2.04 -1.53 4.84
CA ARG A 211 1.61 -2.07 6.14
C ARG A 211 1.70 -3.60 6.15
N TRP A 212 1.22 -4.25 5.09
CA TRP A 212 1.24 -5.70 4.98
C TRP A 212 2.67 -6.25 4.97
N ILE A 213 3.56 -5.75 4.12
CA ILE A 213 4.93 -6.27 4.02
C ILE A 213 5.72 -6.02 5.30
N ASN A 214 5.50 -4.90 5.98
CA ASN A 214 6.12 -4.61 7.28
C ASN A 214 5.66 -5.57 8.38
N LEU A 215 4.36 -5.87 8.44
CA LEU A 215 3.83 -6.87 9.39
C LEU A 215 4.41 -8.27 9.14
N LYS A 216 4.67 -8.61 7.87
CA LYS A 216 5.16 -9.92 7.49
C LYS A 216 6.66 -10.11 7.69
N THR A 217 7.43 -9.05 7.52
CA THR A 217 8.90 -9.11 7.51
C THR A 217 9.52 -8.52 8.79
N GLY A 218 8.76 -7.73 9.55
CA GLY A 218 9.29 -6.93 10.65
C GLY A 218 10.15 -5.74 10.22
N LYS A 219 10.29 -5.49 8.91
CA LYS A 219 11.04 -4.35 8.36
C LYS A 219 10.18 -3.09 8.34
N LYS A 220 10.80 -1.97 7.96
CA LYS A 220 10.19 -0.63 7.91
C LYS A 220 10.18 -0.09 6.48
N TYR A 221 9.66 -0.88 5.54
CA TYR A 221 9.43 -0.42 4.18
C TYR A 221 8.54 0.83 4.20
N ARG A 222 8.79 1.70 3.23
CA ARG A 222 8.05 2.95 2.99
C ARG A 222 8.15 3.32 1.51
N LEU A 223 7.39 4.32 1.08
CA LEU A 223 7.71 5.00 -0.17
C LEU A 223 9.01 5.81 0.01
N PRO A 224 9.83 5.97 -1.03
CA PRO A 224 10.93 6.92 -0.99
C PRO A 224 10.39 8.34 -0.78
N THR A 225 11.18 9.19 -0.14
CA THR A 225 10.93 10.64 -0.24
C THR A 225 11.21 11.08 -1.66
N GLU A 226 10.63 12.21 -2.06
CA GLU A 226 10.88 12.76 -3.38
C GLU A 226 12.37 13.07 -3.59
N SER A 227 13.02 13.62 -2.58
CA SER A 227 14.44 13.93 -2.63
C SER A 227 15.30 12.67 -2.74
N GLU A 228 14.96 11.60 -2.01
CA GLU A 228 15.62 10.30 -2.15
C GLU A 228 15.46 9.74 -3.56
N TRP A 229 14.26 9.81 -4.13
CA TRP A 229 13.99 9.35 -5.49
C TRP A 229 14.82 10.15 -6.51
N GLU A 230 14.86 11.49 -6.40
CA GLU A 230 15.65 12.31 -7.32
C GLU A 230 17.16 12.05 -7.20
N TYR A 231 17.64 11.90 -5.96
CA TYR A 231 19.03 11.58 -5.70
C TYR A 231 19.41 10.25 -6.36
N ALA A 232 18.56 9.24 -6.17
CA ALA A 232 18.72 7.90 -6.71
C ALA A 232 18.73 7.85 -8.24
N VAL A 233 17.81 8.54 -8.93
CA VAL A 233 17.75 8.55 -10.40
C VAL A 233 18.96 9.25 -11.03
N ARG A 234 19.51 10.25 -10.33
CA ARG A 234 20.68 11.02 -10.77
C ARG A 234 21.97 10.24 -10.63
N ALA A 235 22.10 9.42 -9.59
CA ALA A 235 23.26 8.57 -9.33
C ALA A 235 24.60 9.32 -9.51
N GLY A 236 24.70 10.52 -8.92
CA GLY A 236 25.86 11.39 -8.99
C GLY A 236 25.92 12.39 -10.16
N THR A 237 24.96 12.35 -11.10
CA THR A 237 24.94 13.26 -12.25
C THR A 237 24.07 14.51 -12.01
N THR A 238 24.37 15.57 -12.75
CA THR A 238 23.59 16.83 -12.74
C THR A 238 22.82 17.07 -14.03
N THR A 239 22.87 16.11 -14.95
CA THR A 239 22.31 16.19 -16.29
C THR A 239 20.81 15.85 -16.30
N PRO A 240 20.08 16.11 -17.41
CA PRO A 240 18.66 15.75 -17.51
C PRO A 240 18.38 14.26 -17.36
N VAL A 241 19.32 13.40 -17.77
CA VAL A 241 19.32 11.96 -17.50
C VAL A 241 20.72 11.49 -17.14
N TYR A 242 20.86 10.31 -16.53
CA TYR A 242 22.16 9.85 -16.00
C TYR A 242 23.25 9.63 -17.06
N THR A 243 22.88 9.49 -18.33
CA THR A 243 23.81 9.39 -19.46
C THR A 243 24.14 10.71 -20.14
N GLY A 244 23.58 11.82 -19.64
CA GLY A 244 23.84 13.15 -20.18
C GLY A 244 22.55 13.85 -20.61
N SER A 245 22.56 14.40 -21.82
CA SER A 245 21.48 15.24 -22.33
C SER A 245 20.43 14.50 -23.16
N CYS A 246 20.58 13.19 -23.36
CA CYS A 246 19.67 12.43 -24.20
C CYS A 246 19.27 11.08 -23.61
N LEU A 247 17.96 10.80 -23.63
CA LEU A 247 17.38 9.53 -23.23
C LEU A 247 16.99 8.75 -24.49
N SER A 248 17.65 7.63 -24.75
CA SER A 248 17.30 6.71 -25.85
C SER A 248 16.26 5.69 -25.40
N THR A 249 15.44 5.19 -26.33
CA THR A 249 14.49 4.09 -26.08
C THR A 249 15.15 2.73 -25.85
N GLU A 250 16.48 2.64 -25.97
CA GLU A 250 17.31 1.50 -25.54
C GLU A 250 17.72 1.59 -24.06
N MET A 251 17.35 2.69 -23.38
CA MET A 251 17.69 2.95 -21.98
C MET A 251 16.46 3.08 -21.08
N ALA A 252 15.29 3.29 -21.68
CA ALA A 252 14.04 3.51 -20.98
C ALA A 252 12.85 3.19 -21.88
N ASN A 253 11.71 2.87 -21.26
CA ASN A 253 10.45 2.68 -21.96
C ASN A 253 9.60 3.95 -21.87
N TYR A 254 9.47 4.69 -22.97
CA TYR A 254 8.69 5.93 -23.07
C TYR A 254 8.17 6.10 -24.51
N ASP A 255 7.41 7.16 -24.77
CA ASP A 255 6.94 7.48 -26.13
C ASP A 255 8.12 7.92 -27.02
N GLY A 256 8.65 6.95 -27.78
CA GLY A 256 9.79 7.13 -28.68
C GLY A 256 9.53 8.03 -29.89
N ASP A 257 8.27 8.32 -30.23
CA ASP A 257 7.94 9.26 -31.31
C ASP A 257 8.18 10.72 -30.89
N LEU A 258 8.21 10.97 -29.59
CA LEU A 258 8.30 12.30 -28.98
C LEU A 258 9.47 12.34 -27.98
N PRO A 259 10.72 12.25 -28.47
CA PRO A 259 11.90 12.18 -27.63
C PRO A 259 12.19 13.52 -26.93
N LEU A 260 13.14 13.50 -26.00
CA LEU A 260 13.66 14.71 -25.36
C LEU A 260 14.26 15.64 -26.44
N LYS A 261 14.16 16.96 -26.26
CA LYS A 261 14.67 17.92 -27.25
C LYS A 261 16.16 17.67 -27.56
N GLY A 262 16.46 17.43 -28.84
CA GLY A 262 17.82 17.16 -29.34
C GLY A 262 18.19 15.67 -29.38
N CYS A 263 17.27 14.78 -29.00
CA CYS A 263 17.41 13.34 -29.19
C CYS A 263 16.78 12.85 -30.48
N ASP A 264 17.28 11.71 -30.95
CA ASP A 264 16.64 10.96 -32.02
C ASP A 264 15.36 10.29 -31.54
N LYS A 265 14.44 10.07 -32.49
CA LYS A 265 13.26 9.23 -32.25
C LYS A 265 13.68 7.79 -32.02
N GLY A 266 12.83 7.06 -31.31
CA GLY A 266 13.04 5.65 -31.00
C GLY A 266 11.73 4.86 -31.02
N ILE A 267 11.75 3.69 -30.38
CA ILE A 267 10.62 2.76 -30.36
C ILE A 267 9.59 3.21 -29.31
N ASP A 268 8.35 3.48 -29.74
CA ASP A 268 7.18 3.56 -28.84
C ASP A 268 6.55 2.17 -28.67
N ARG A 269 6.67 1.63 -27.45
CA ARG A 269 6.23 0.25 -27.12
C ARG A 269 4.76 0.18 -26.69
N LYS A 270 4.13 1.29 -26.30
CA LYS A 270 2.70 1.39 -25.96
C LYS A 270 2.19 0.48 -24.84
N MET A 271 3.08 -0.12 -24.07
CA MET A 271 2.79 -0.90 -22.87
C MET A 271 3.97 -0.84 -21.91
N THR A 272 3.76 -1.24 -20.66
CA THR A 272 4.88 -1.50 -19.74
C THR A 272 5.79 -2.62 -20.27
N LEU A 273 6.95 -2.79 -19.69
CA LEU A 273 7.79 -3.97 -19.87
C LEU A 273 8.05 -4.65 -18.52
N GLU A 274 8.62 -5.85 -18.54
CA GLU A 274 9.16 -6.45 -17.33
C GLU A 274 10.24 -5.55 -16.73
N VAL A 275 10.28 -5.47 -15.41
CA VAL A 275 11.29 -4.66 -14.72
C VAL A 275 12.69 -5.18 -15.05
N GLY A 276 13.66 -4.28 -15.14
CA GLY A 276 15.04 -4.60 -15.50
C GLY A 276 15.27 -4.83 -16.99
N SER A 277 14.32 -4.46 -17.85
CA SER A 277 14.47 -4.58 -19.31
C SER A 277 15.58 -3.69 -19.89
N PHE A 278 16.01 -2.66 -19.16
CA PHE A 278 17.04 -1.70 -19.57
C PHE A 278 18.23 -1.69 -18.61
N PRO A 279 19.42 -1.20 -19.06
CA PRO A 279 20.59 -1.07 -18.19
C PRO A 279 20.31 -0.22 -16.94
N PRO A 280 20.91 -0.57 -15.79
CA PRO A 280 20.77 0.23 -14.58
C PRO A 280 21.55 1.55 -14.68
N ASN A 281 21.20 2.49 -13.81
CA ASN A 281 22.04 3.67 -13.57
C ASN A 281 23.34 3.33 -12.81
N ASN A 282 24.17 4.34 -12.53
CA ASN A 282 25.47 4.16 -11.87
C ASN A 282 25.42 3.53 -10.47
N TRP A 283 24.24 3.42 -9.85
CA TRP A 283 24.05 2.78 -8.55
C TRP A 283 23.34 1.43 -8.63
N GLY A 284 23.04 0.92 -9.83
CA GLY A 284 22.42 -0.39 -9.99
C GLY A 284 20.88 -0.37 -9.96
N LEU A 285 20.25 0.81 -10.00
CA LEU A 285 18.80 0.94 -10.08
C LEU A 285 18.33 0.89 -11.52
N HIS A 286 17.26 0.13 -11.77
CA HIS A 286 16.63 0.00 -13.08
C HIS A 286 15.34 0.81 -13.17
N ASP A 287 14.93 1.07 -14.42
CA ASP A 287 13.64 1.67 -14.77
C ASP A 287 13.35 2.99 -14.05
N MET A 288 14.40 3.74 -13.66
CA MET A 288 14.25 5.06 -13.02
C MET A 288 13.72 6.13 -14.00
N TYR A 289 13.63 5.79 -15.28
CA TYR A 289 13.09 6.63 -16.35
C TYR A 289 12.08 5.80 -17.15
N GLY A 290 10.86 6.31 -17.30
CA GLY A 290 9.82 5.65 -18.05
C GLY A 290 9.21 4.44 -17.33
N ASN A 291 8.72 3.49 -18.13
CA ASN A 291 7.92 2.33 -17.71
C ASN A 291 6.63 2.72 -16.97
N VAL A 292 6.66 3.02 -15.67
CA VAL A 292 5.55 3.63 -14.94
C VAL A 292 5.97 4.82 -14.08
N TRP A 293 5.04 5.76 -13.88
CA TRP A 293 5.21 6.78 -12.85
C TRP A 293 5.25 6.12 -11.48
N GLU A 294 5.94 6.75 -10.54
CA GLU A 294 6.13 6.18 -9.20
C GLU A 294 5.65 7.15 -8.11
N TRP A 295 4.78 6.65 -7.23
CA TRP A 295 4.41 7.36 -6.02
C TRP A 295 5.59 7.56 -5.07
N THR A 296 5.66 8.74 -4.47
CA THR A 296 6.59 9.07 -3.37
C THR A 296 5.83 9.42 -2.09
N GLN A 297 6.54 9.56 -0.97
CA GLN A 297 5.94 9.85 0.33
C GLN A 297 5.38 11.29 0.41
N ASP A 298 5.97 12.21 -0.34
CA ASP A 298 5.81 13.66 -0.17
C ASP A 298 4.42 14.17 -0.57
N CYS A 299 3.99 15.20 0.17
CA CYS A 299 2.91 16.06 -0.25
C CYS A 299 3.38 17.00 -1.36
N TRP A 300 2.50 17.25 -2.33
CA TRP A 300 2.79 18.17 -3.42
C TRP A 300 2.95 19.62 -2.91
N ILE A 301 4.07 20.23 -3.28
CA ILE A 301 4.28 21.68 -3.19
C ILE A 301 4.60 22.23 -4.57
N ARG A 302 4.10 23.43 -4.86
CA ARG A 302 4.18 24.03 -6.20
C ARG A 302 5.62 24.30 -6.64
N HIS A 303 6.49 24.65 -5.71
CA HIS A 303 7.90 25.01 -5.92
C HIS A 303 8.72 24.56 -4.71
N TYR A 304 10.05 24.51 -4.84
CA TYR A 304 10.95 24.03 -3.79
C TYR A 304 11.40 25.10 -2.77
N ASN A 305 10.75 26.26 -2.71
CA ASN A 305 11.15 27.35 -1.80
C ASN A 305 11.17 26.91 -0.33
N ASP A 306 10.22 26.06 0.05
CA ASP A 306 10.03 25.56 1.42
C ASP A 306 10.33 24.07 1.53
N ALA A 307 11.03 23.49 0.55
CA ALA A 307 11.33 22.07 0.53
C ALA A 307 12.37 21.70 1.62
N PRO A 308 12.26 20.51 2.23
CA PRO A 308 13.25 20.05 3.20
C PRO A 308 14.61 19.85 2.54
N THR A 309 15.68 20.14 3.29
CA THR A 309 17.07 20.04 2.80
C THR A 309 17.86 18.90 3.45
N ASP A 310 17.18 18.06 4.22
CA ASP A 310 17.73 16.92 4.97
C ASP A 310 17.25 15.56 4.45
N GLY A 311 16.60 15.55 3.28
CA GLY A 311 16.09 14.35 2.63
C GLY A 311 14.78 13.82 3.20
N SER A 312 14.24 14.45 4.25
CA SER A 312 12.92 14.09 4.79
C SER A 312 11.79 14.43 3.81
N ALA A 313 10.70 13.66 3.88
CA ALA A 313 9.53 13.93 3.07
C ALA A 313 8.85 15.23 3.53
N PHE A 314 8.44 16.07 2.60
CA PHE A 314 7.58 17.20 2.90
C PHE A 314 6.18 16.71 3.26
N PHE A 315 5.69 17.08 4.44
CA PHE A 315 4.40 16.64 4.95
C PHE A 315 3.61 17.79 5.59
N PHE A 316 2.31 17.83 5.32
CA PHE A 316 1.34 18.67 6.02
C PHE A 316 0.01 17.93 6.15
N GLU A 317 -0.81 18.31 7.14
CA GLU A 317 -1.96 17.53 7.62
C GLU A 317 -2.95 17.13 6.51
N ASP A 318 -3.34 18.07 5.65
CA ASP A 318 -4.35 17.81 4.61
C ASP A 318 -3.82 17.05 3.39
N CYS A 319 -2.53 17.22 3.06
CA CYS A 319 -1.82 16.58 1.95
C CYS A 319 -2.70 16.15 0.76
N PRO A 320 -3.38 17.09 0.07
CA PRO A 320 -4.43 16.74 -0.88
C PRO A 320 -3.90 15.99 -2.09
N ARG A 321 -2.61 16.17 -2.40
CA ARG A 321 -1.95 15.65 -3.60
C ARG A 321 -0.57 15.13 -3.20
N ARG A 322 -0.18 14.00 -3.80
CA ARG A 322 1.10 13.31 -3.57
C ARG A 322 1.97 13.41 -4.81
N VAL A 323 3.28 13.49 -4.61
CA VAL A 323 4.25 13.63 -5.69
C VAL A 323 4.45 12.30 -6.44
N LEU A 324 4.57 12.41 -7.76
CA LEU A 324 4.97 11.39 -8.71
C LEU A 324 6.29 11.71 -9.39
N ARG A 325 7.05 10.66 -9.73
CA ARG A 325 8.36 10.75 -10.37
C ARG A 325 8.55 9.68 -11.46
N GLY A 326 9.50 9.88 -12.38
CA GLY A 326 9.94 8.83 -13.33
C GLY A 326 9.49 8.98 -14.78
N GLY A 327 8.29 9.50 -15.04
CA GLY A 327 7.67 9.36 -16.35
C GLY A 327 7.04 7.98 -16.54
N ALA A 328 6.58 7.64 -17.76
CA ALA A 328 6.03 6.32 -18.04
C ALA A 328 6.09 5.99 -19.54
N PHE A 329 5.75 4.74 -19.90
CA PHE A 329 5.83 4.21 -21.26
C PHE A 329 5.09 5.03 -22.33
N ASN A 330 4.03 5.76 -21.96
CA ASN A 330 3.21 6.56 -22.87
C ASN A 330 3.43 8.08 -22.72
N TYR A 331 4.50 8.50 -22.04
CA TYR A 331 4.87 9.90 -21.89
C TYR A 331 6.09 10.24 -22.74
N ARG A 332 6.09 11.45 -23.29
CA ARG A 332 7.17 12.02 -24.10
C ARG A 332 8.48 12.10 -23.31
N GLY A 333 9.62 12.10 -24.00
CA GLY A 333 10.96 12.11 -23.40
C GLY A 333 11.18 13.19 -22.33
N HIS A 334 10.62 14.39 -22.49
CA HIS A 334 10.76 15.47 -21.49
C HIS A 334 10.16 15.14 -20.11
N HIS A 335 9.19 14.23 -20.04
CA HIS A 335 8.60 13.77 -18.78
C HIS A 335 9.40 12.66 -18.10
N ASN A 336 10.52 12.25 -18.69
CA ASN A 336 11.40 11.21 -18.17
C ASN A 336 12.77 11.82 -17.81
N ARG A 337 12.80 13.11 -17.41
CA ARG A 337 14.02 13.76 -16.92
C ARG A 337 14.18 13.50 -15.42
N SER A 338 15.41 13.54 -14.91
CA SER A 338 15.67 13.34 -13.48
C SER A 338 14.92 14.35 -12.59
N ALA A 339 14.69 15.57 -13.08
CA ALA A 339 14.00 16.61 -12.34
C ALA A 339 12.47 16.55 -12.44
N ILE A 340 11.89 15.72 -13.32
CA ILE A 340 10.46 15.79 -13.64
C ILE A 340 9.57 15.45 -12.44
N ARG A 341 8.63 16.33 -12.12
CA ARG A 341 7.66 16.08 -11.06
C ARG A 341 6.25 16.19 -11.60
N TYR A 342 5.38 15.32 -11.09
CA TYR A 342 3.95 15.44 -11.29
C TYR A 342 3.23 15.13 -9.98
N ASP A 343 1.91 15.24 -9.96
CA ASP A 343 1.14 14.99 -8.76
C ASP A 343 -0.29 14.56 -9.07
N TYR A 344 -0.87 13.80 -8.15
CA TYR A 344 -2.27 13.38 -8.19
C TYR A 344 -2.85 13.28 -6.78
N LEU A 345 -4.18 13.21 -6.71
CA LEU A 345 -4.85 12.86 -5.46
C LEU A 345 -4.42 11.45 -5.03
N PRO A 346 -4.25 11.17 -3.73
CA PRO A 346 -3.75 9.88 -3.24
C PRO A 346 -4.67 8.68 -3.51
N SER A 347 -5.90 8.92 -3.98
CA SER A 347 -6.89 7.91 -4.37
C SER A 347 -6.87 7.57 -5.86
N ILE A 348 -6.12 8.32 -6.68
CA ILE A 348 -6.09 8.12 -8.14
C ILE A 348 -5.30 6.86 -8.48
N ARG A 349 -5.83 6.10 -9.43
CA ARG A 349 -5.19 4.94 -10.06
C ARG A 349 -5.09 5.20 -11.56
N LEU A 350 -3.94 4.90 -12.16
CA LEU A 350 -3.72 5.06 -13.59
C LEU A 350 -2.95 3.85 -14.14
N ARG A 351 -3.23 3.49 -15.40
CA ARG A 351 -2.62 2.34 -16.12
C ARG A 351 -1.12 2.46 -16.39
N ASN A 352 -0.49 3.50 -15.88
CA ASN A 352 0.91 3.86 -16.06
C ASN A 352 1.51 4.44 -14.76
N LEU A 353 0.89 4.12 -13.61
CA LEU A 353 1.27 4.61 -12.30
C LEU A 353 1.38 3.44 -11.32
N GLY A 354 2.60 3.21 -10.85
CA GLY A 354 3.00 2.24 -9.85
C GLY A 354 3.79 2.91 -8.72
N PHE A 355 4.74 2.18 -8.14
CA PHE A 355 5.64 2.68 -7.10
C PHE A 355 6.81 1.73 -6.88
N ARG A 356 7.81 2.22 -6.14
CA ARG A 356 8.92 1.43 -5.62
C ARG A 356 9.08 1.67 -4.12
N LEU A 357 9.85 0.83 -3.42
CA LEU A 357 9.96 0.87 -1.96
C LEU A 357 11.34 1.33 -1.50
N ALA A 358 11.40 1.98 -0.33
CA ALA A 358 12.61 2.35 0.38
C ALA A 358 12.67 1.69 1.77
N LEU A 359 13.88 1.57 2.32
CA LEU A 359 14.18 1.04 3.66
C LEU A 359 15.22 1.88 4.39
#